data_AF-A0AAN6M6Y0-F1
#
_entry.id   AF-A0AAN6M6Y0-F1
#
_cell.length_a   1.000
_cell.length_b   1.000
_cell.length_c   1.000
_cell.angle_alpha   90.00
_cell.angle_beta   90.00
_cell.angle_gamma   90.00
#
_symmetry.space_group_name_H-M   'P 1'
#
loop_
_entity.id
_entity.type
_entity.pdbx_description
1 polymer ?
#
loop_
_entity_poly.entity_id
_entity_poly.type
_entity_poly.pdbx_seq_one_letter_code
_entity_poly.pdbx_strand_id
1 'polypeptide(L)'
;MALELRRSAALFAAAAALRLLLFSAFPTLPSRLAGRVELSTPVSSFKRLQEGLYLYTHNVSPYDGGVYHQAPLLLPLFSFLPSIDQHPWATNLLFIAVDLLSAHALRQIADTGRASAGRRFTSSRHGLRWTSAAIAAGFLFSPFALASCMARSTSTLTNLCILTAIAKACHGASVTCVLALAAASYLSMHPILLFPPLLLLLYEARLDRSKKPPSPLVFTTLHTLGLLIACGALLGASALLLGSWNFLEATYGVRLLLPDLTPNVGLWWYFFTEMFDSFRDFFLGVFWLHVASYTPGLTLRLQKQPLFVAATLTGIFAIFTPYPSVADAALYISLVPLFRHLFPLMRYTFLASASILYASFLGPAFYHLWVYAGSGNANFFYAITLVWSLGLSIIVGDSLYAALRDELDVERPELRDKDVKRI
;
A
#
# COMPACT_ATOMS: atom_id res chain seq x y z
N MET A 1 -12.77 26.92 11.86
CA MET A 1 -11.80 26.89 10.74
C MET A 1 -10.36 27.18 11.19
N ALA A 2 -10.02 28.37 11.71
CA ALA A 2 -8.64 28.71 12.11
C ALA A 2 -8.04 27.80 13.21
N LEU A 3 -8.83 27.43 14.23
CA LEU A 3 -8.39 26.54 15.30
C LEU A 3 -8.08 25.12 14.80
N GLU A 4 -8.89 24.59 13.88
CA GLU A 4 -8.66 23.27 13.28
C GLU A 4 -7.44 23.26 12.36
N LEU A 5 -7.22 24.35 11.62
CA LEU A 5 -6.02 24.52 10.80
C LEU A 5 -4.76 24.56 11.68
N ARG A 6 -4.79 25.27 12.80
CA ARG A 6 -3.69 25.31 13.78
C ARG A 6 -3.42 23.94 14.41
N ARG A 7 -4.47 23.23 14.84
CA ARG A 7 -4.33 21.85 15.38
C ARG A 7 -3.75 20.89 14.35
N SER A 8 -4.15 21.05 13.09
CA SER A 8 -3.62 20.26 11.99
C SER A 8 -2.15 20.56 11.70
N ALA A 9 -1.77 21.83 11.63
CA ALA A 9 -0.39 22.22 11.44
C ALA A 9 0.50 21.71 12.59
N ALA A 10 0.02 21.83 13.83
CA ALA A 10 0.71 21.29 15.01
C ALA A 10 0.88 19.77 14.93
N LEU A 11 -0.14 19.02 14.49
CA LEU A 11 -0.06 17.57 14.29
C LEU A 11 1.04 17.19 13.29
N PHE A 12 1.06 17.82 12.11
CA PHE A 12 2.04 17.54 11.07
C PHE A 12 3.45 17.98 11.49
N ALA A 13 3.57 19.13 12.17
CA ALA A 13 4.84 19.60 12.72
C ALA A 13 5.39 18.65 13.79
N ALA A 14 4.54 18.15 14.70
CA ALA A 14 4.93 17.17 15.71
C ALA A 14 5.39 15.85 15.07
N ALA A 15 4.69 15.36 14.05
CA ALA A 15 5.06 14.15 13.33
C ALA A 15 6.38 14.30 12.54
N ALA A 16 6.63 15.49 11.97
CA ALA A 16 7.89 15.82 11.31
C ALA A 16 9.03 15.91 12.34
N ALA A 17 8.80 16.62 13.44
CA ALA A 17 9.77 16.76 14.54
C ALA A 17 10.14 15.39 15.13
N LEU A 18 9.17 14.48 15.32
CA LEU A 18 9.44 13.11 15.76
C LEU A 18 10.37 12.38 14.80
N ARG A 19 10.12 12.42 13.48
CA ARG A 19 10.99 11.76 12.50
C ARG A 19 12.38 12.38 12.46
N LEU A 20 12.47 13.72 12.50
CA LEU A 20 13.75 14.44 12.60
C LEU A 20 14.52 14.05 13.85
N LEU A 21 13.84 13.95 15.00
CA LEU A 21 14.41 13.47 16.26
C LEU A 21 14.91 12.03 16.11
N LEU A 22 14.14 11.12 15.51
CA LEU A 22 14.56 9.74 15.34
C LEU A 22 15.80 9.61 14.43
N PHE A 23 15.86 10.35 13.32
CA PHE A 23 17.03 10.38 12.44
C PHE A 23 18.27 11.00 13.09
N SER A 24 18.11 12.02 13.94
CA SER A 24 19.22 12.69 14.63
C SER A 24 19.71 11.93 15.87
N ALA A 25 18.80 11.45 16.71
CA ALA A 25 19.12 10.75 17.94
C ALA A 25 19.64 9.32 17.69
N PHE A 26 19.23 8.67 16.59
CA PHE A 26 19.61 7.30 16.26
C PHE A 26 20.15 7.18 14.81
N PRO A 27 21.33 7.75 14.51
CA PRO A 27 21.85 7.83 13.13
C PRO A 27 22.16 6.45 12.51
N THR A 28 22.39 5.42 13.31
CA THR A 28 22.63 4.04 12.84
C THR A 28 21.34 3.22 12.67
N LEU A 29 20.20 3.71 13.17
CA LEU A 29 18.93 3.00 13.09
C LEU A 29 18.42 2.86 11.65
N PRO A 30 18.51 3.87 10.76
CA PRO A 30 18.10 3.72 9.36
C PRO A 30 18.78 2.57 8.63
N SER A 31 20.10 2.43 8.75
CA SER A 31 20.85 1.37 8.07
C SER A 31 20.53 -0.02 8.65
N ARG A 32 20.33 -0.13 9.96
CA ARG A 32 19.88 -1.36 10.62
C ARG A 32 18.48 -1.78 10.17
N LEU A 33 17.54 -0.83 10.09
CA LEU A 33 16.17 -1.08 9.65
C LEU A 33 16.09 -1.38 8.15
N ALA A 34 16.92 -0.72 7.33
CA ALA A 34 17.03 -1.03 5.90
C ALA A 34 17.58 -2.45 5.64
N GLY A 35 18.25 -3.07 6.61
CA GLY A 35 18.68 -4.47 6.56
C GLY A 35 17.64 -5.48 7.06
N ARG A 36 16.47 -5.03 7.53
CA ARG A 36 15.39 -5.91 7.99
C ARG A 36 14.50 -6.36 6.85
N VAL A 37 14.31 -7.67 6.72
CA VAL A 37 13.51 -8.31 5.67
C VAL A 37 12.03 -7.92 5.72
N GLU A 38 11.55 -7.46 6.86
CA GLU A 38 10.19 -6.98 7.05
C GLU A 38 9.95 -5.59 6.43
N LEU A 39 11.00 -4.78 6.32
CA LEU A 39 10.93 -3.38 5.86
C LEU A 39 11.53 -3.17 4.47
N SER A 40 12.48 -4.03 4.09
CA SER A 40 13.24 -3.93 2.85
C SER A 40 13.18 -5.26 2.10
N THR A 41 12.47 -5.28 0.98
CA THR A 41 12.36 -6.44 0.10
C THR A 41 13.24 -6.26 -1.13
N PRO A 42 13.45 -7.32 -1.95
CA PRO A 42 14.22 -7.21 -3.21
C PRO A 42 13.80 -6.04 -4.12
N VAL A 43 12.53 -5.67 -4.05
CA VAL A 43 11.90 -4.67 -4.93
C VAL A 43 11.57 -3.34 -4.23
N SER A 44 11.97 -3.17 -2.96
CA SER A 44 11.74 -1.92 -2.20
C SER A 44 12.95 -1.42 -1.40
N SER A 45 14.06 -2.18 -1.43
CA SER A 45 15.25 -1.90 -0.64
C SER A 45 15.95 -0.61 -1.04
N PHE A 46 16.15 0.29 -0.08
CA PHE A 46 16.96 1.48 -0.29
C PHE A 46 18.42 1.14 -0.60
N LYS A 47 18.98 0.10 0.03
CA LYS A 47 20.36 -0.34 -0.23
C LYS A 47 20.54 -0.79 -1.68
N ARG A 48 19.59 -1.56 -2.22
CA ARG A 48 19.61 -1.97 -3.63
C ARG A 48 19.43 -0.77 -4.58
N LEU A 49 18.64 0.25 -4.18
CA LEU A 49 18.54 1.50 -4.94
C LEU A 49 19.87 2.27 -4.97
N GLN A 50 20.63 2.31 -3.87
CA GLN A 50 21.95 2.94 -3.86
C GLN A 50 22.94 2.23 -4.79
N GLU A 51 22.90 0.90 -4.84
CA GLU A 51 23.69 0.11 -5.80
C GLU A 51 23.30 0.44 -7.24
N GLY A 52 22.01 0.42 -7.56
CA GLY A 52 21.52 0.80 -8.88
C GLY A 52 21.90 2.23 -9.27
N LEU A 53 21.86 3.17 -8.31
CA LEU A 53 22.29 4.56 -8.50
C LEU A 53 23.80 4.65 -8.74
N TYR A 54 24.60 3.88 -8.01
CA TYR A 54 26.04 3.81 -8.21
C TYR A 54 26.37 3.36 -9.65
N LEU A 55 25.77 2.27 -10.12
CA LEU A 55 25.96 1.81 -11.50
C LEU A 55 25.48 2.85 -12.52
N TYR A 56 24.29 3.42 -12.32
CA TYR A 56 23.72 4.47 -13.17
C TYR A 56 24.66 5.66 -13.34
N THR A 57 25.23 6.18 -12.24
CA THR A 57 26.14 7.33 -12.26
C THR A 57 27.51 7.04 -12.89
N HIS A 58 27.87 5.76 -13.02
CA HIS A 58 29.10 5.32 -13.70
C HIS A 58 28.84 4.85 -15.13
N ASN A 59 27.66 5.16 -15.72
CA ASN A 59 27.25 4.73 -17.06
C ASN A 59 27.25 3.21 -17.26
N VAL A 60 27.05 2.45 -16.18
CA VAL A 60 26.82 1.00 -16.23
C VAL A 60 25.32 0.76 -16.10
N SER A 61 24.80 -0.25 -16.80
CA SER A 61 23.37 -0.57 -16.68
C SER A 61 23.06 -0.94 -15.23
N PRO A 62 22.07 -0.28 -14.58
CA PRO A 62 21.69 -0.55 -13.20
C PRO A 62 21.26 -1.99 -12.94
N TYR A 63 20.89 -2.71 -14.01
CA TYR A 63 20.32 -4.04 -13.96
C TYR A 63 21.33 -5.16 -14.23
N ASP A 64 22.56 -4.84 -14.64
CA ASP A 64 23.57 -5.85 -15.02
C ASP A 64 24.04 -6.70 -13.83
N GLY A 65 24.01 -6.14 -12.61
CA GLY A 65 24.40 -6.84 -11.40
C GLY A 65 23.34 -7.77 -10.80
N GLY A 66 22.12 -7.80 -11.35
CA GLY A 66 21.02 -8.64 -10.84
C GLY A 66 20.51 -8.27 -9.44
N VAL A 67 20.95 -7.14 -8.87
CA VAL A 67 20.59 -6.69 -7.51
C VAL A 67 19.44 -5.68 -7.52
N TYR A 68 19.43 -4.76 -8.47
CA TYR A 68 18.44 -3.68 -8.56
C TYR A 68 17.21 -4.13 -9.37
N HIS A 69 16.03 -4.07 -8.75
CA HIS A 69 14.75 -4.49 -9.36
C HIS A 69 13.66 -3.41 -9.29
N GLN A 70 14.06 -2.15 -9.16
CA GLN A 70 13.11 -1.04 -9.00
C GLN A 70 13.02 -0.22 -10.28
N ALA A 71 11.97 0.59 -10.38
CA ALA A 71 11.64 1.31 -11.59
C ALA A 71 12.74 2.32 -12.00
N PRO A 72 13.12 2.41 -13.28
CA PRO A 72 14.21 3.26 -13.75
C PRO A 72 14.12 4.72 -13.34
N LEU A 73 12.93 5.32 -13.35
CA LEU A 73 12.74 6.74 -13.06
C LEU A 73 13.01 7.10 -11.59
N LEU A 74 13.18 6.13 -10.70
CA LEU A 74 13.72 6.39 -9.36
C LEU A 74 15.20 6.80 -9.42
N LEU A 75 15.97 6.29 -10.38
CA LEU A 75 17.41 6.62 -10.48
C LEU A 75 17.65 8.12 -10.69
N PRO A 76 17.05 8.80 -11.68
CA PRO A 76 17.23 10.24 -11.83
C PRO A 76 16.63 11.02 -10.66
N LEU A 77 15.50 10.57 -10.09
CA LEU A 77 14.92 11.21 -8.90
C LEU A 77 15.92 11.25 -7.74
N PHE A 78 16.62 10.14 -7.49
CA PHE A 78 17.60 10.04 -6.41
C PHE A 78 18.99 10.54 -6.80
N SER A 79 19.34 10.64 -8.09
CA SER A 79 20.60 11.24 -8.53
C SER A 79 20.64 12.76 -8.34
N PHE A 80 19.48 13.42 -8.26
CA PHE A 80 19.38 14.84 -7.89
C PHE A 80 19.62 15.08 -6.39
N LEU A 81 19.58 14.04 -5.56
CA LEU A 81 19.87 14.15 -4.14
C LEU A 81 21.39 13.98 -3.90
N PRO A 82 21.97 14.71 -2.95
CA PRO A 82 23.37 14.53 -2.60
C PRO A 82 23.59 13.13 -2.01
N SER A 83 24.82 12.60 -2.16
CA SER A 83 25.18 11.29 -1.62
C SER A 83 24.83 11.18 -0.15
N ILE A 84 24.19 10.06 0.22
CA ILE A 84 23.68 9.86 1.57
C ILE A 84 24.79 9.76 2.63
N ASP A 85 25.99 9.34 2.21
CA ASP A 85 27.14 9.19 3.12
C ASP A 85 27.66 10.56 3.58
N GLN A 86 27.49 11.58 2.74
CA GLN A 86 27.92 12.94 3.03
C GLN A 86 26.76 13.81 3.56
N HIS A 87 25.58 13.68 2.96
CA HIS A 87 24.42 14.54 3.22
C HIS A 87 23.13 13.72 3.40
N PRO A 88 23.01 12.93 4.49
CA PRO A 88 21.88 12.02 4.69
C PRO A 88 20.53 12.74 4.83
N TRP A 89 20.55 14.01 5.21
CA TRP A 89 19.36 14.80 5.48
C TRP A 89 18.47 15.02 4.27
N ALA A 90 19.01 15.16 3.06
CA ALA A 90 18.20 15.35 1.87
C ALA A 90 17.26 14.15 1.63
N THR A 91 17.82 12.94 1.67
CA THR A 91 17.05 11.70 1.56
C THR A 91 16.11 11.51 2.75
N ASN A 92 16.56 11.77 3.99
CA ASN A 92 15.69 11.66 5.16
C ASN A 92 14.49 12.60 5.06
N LEU A 93 14.69 13.86 4.66
CA LEU A 93 13.63 14.84 4.47
C LEU A 93 12.66 14.43 3.36
N LEU A 94 13.14 13.79 2.28
CA LEU A 94 12.27 13.22 1.25
C LEU A 94 11.30 12.19 1.86
N PHE A 95 11.79 11.19 2.60
CA PHE A 95 10.92 10.18 3.20
C PHE A 95 9.99 10.74 4.29
N ILE A 96 10.43 11.77 5.03
CA ILE A 96 9.55 12.51 5.94
C ILE A 96 8.43 13.20 5.15
N ALA A 97 8.76 13.88 4.06
CA ALA A 97 7.79 14.55 3.21
C ALA A 97 6.79 13.55 2.60
N VAL A 98 7.25 12.37 2.17
CA VAL A 98 6.40 11.29 1.64
C VAL A 98 5.36 10.84 2.66
N ASP A 99 5.75 10.63 3.93
CA ASP A 99 4.83 10.30 5.01
C ASP A 99 3.83 11.43 5.29
N LEU A 100 4.30 12.68 5.36
CA LEU A 100 3.42 13.83 5.58
C LEU A 100 2.41 13.98 4.43
N LEU A 101 2.85 13.83 3.18
CA LEU A 101 1.96 13.88 2.01
C LEU A 101 0.97 12.71 1.99
N SER A 102 1.39 11.52 2.43
CA SER A 102 0.52 10.35 2.56
C SER A 102 -0.58 10.59 3.60
N ALA A 103 -0.20 11.14 4.77
CA ALA A 103 -1.16 11.55 5.81
C ALA A 103 -2.11 12.65 5.31
N HIS A 104 -1.61 13.59 4.51
CA HIS A 104 -2.43 14.62 3.89
C HIS A 104 -3.45 14.02 2.91
N ALA A 105 -3.05 13.06 2.07
CA ALA A 105 -3.95 12.35 1.18
C ALA A 105 -5.01 11.55 1.96
N LEU A 106 -4.63 10.83 3.02
CA LEU A 106 -5.57 10.15 3.93
C LEU A 106 -6.60 11.11 4.53
N ARG A 107 -6.14 12.28 4.96
CA ARG A 107 -7.02 13.33 5.47
C ARG A 107 -7.99 13.82 4.39
N GLN A 108 -7.51 14.06 3.16
CA GLN A 108 -8.38 14.44 2.04
C GLN A 108 -9.46 13.40 1.76
N ILE A 109 -9.14 12.09 1.90
CA ILE A 109 -10.12 11.00 1.78
C ILE A 109 -11.14 11.09 2.92
N ALA A 110 -10.68 11.19 4.17
CA ALA A 110 -11.52 11.26 5.35
C ALA A 110 -12.49 12.47 5.33
N ASP A 111 -11.99 13.64 4.94
CA ASP A 111 -12.77 14.89 4.86
C ASP A 111 -13.95 14.79 3.86
N THR A 112 -13.90 13.86 2.90
CA THR A 112 -15.02 13.66 1.96
C THR A 112 -16.24 12.99 2.58
N GLY A 113 -16.08 12.26 3.70
CA GLY A 113 -17.16 11.47 4.31
C GLY A 113 -17.66 10.27 3.49
N ARG A 114 -17.10 10.05 2.28
CA ARG A 114 -17.55 8.99 1.35
C ARG A 114 -17.38 7.57 1.89
N ALA A 115 -16.54 7.37 2.91
CA ALA A 115 -16.34 6.08 3.55
C ALA A 115 -17.63 5.56 4.22
N SER A 116 -18.44 6.45 4.79
CA SER A 116 -19.68 6.10 5.49
C SER A 116 -20.95 6.61 4.81
N ALA A 117 -20.83 7.66 3.98
CA ALA A 117 -21.93 8.26 3.25
C ALA A 117 -21.47 8.63 1.83
N GLY A 118 -21.69 7.71 0.89
CA GLY A 118 -21.48 7.90 -0.53
C GLY A 118 -22.78 8.18 -1.29
N ARG A 119 -22.69 8.32 -2.61
CA ARG A 119 -23.86 8.62 -3.47
C ARG A 119 -24.86 7.46 -3.51
N ARG A 120 -24.36 6.22 -3.59
CA ARG A 120 -25.18 5.00 -3.75
C ARG A 120 -25.47 4.27 -2.45
N PHE A 121 -24.79 4.63 -1.36
CA PHE A 121 -24.93 3.99 -0.06
C PHE A 121 -24.62 4.98 1.06
N THR A 122 -25.48 5.02 2.07
CA THR A 122 -25.23 5.74 3.31
C THR A 122 -25.49 4.79 4.47
N SER A 123 -24.48 4.60 5.31
CA SER A 123 -24.55 3.73 6.48
C SER A 123 -25.58 4.24 7.48
N SER A 124 -26.31 3.31 8.11
CA SER A 124 -27.16 3.60 9.28
C SER A 124 -26.36 4.13 10.48
N ARG A 125 -25.03 3.97 10.44
CA ARG A 125 -24.05 4.35 11.46
C ARG A 125 -23.11 5.45 10.96
N HIS A 126 -23.47 6.20 9.91
CA HIS A 126 -22.59 7.22 9.31
C HIS A 126 -22.12 8.32 10.28
N GLY A 127 -22.82 8.54 11.40
CA GLY A 127 -22.38 9.45 12.46
C GLY A 127 -21.17 8.94 13.25
N LEU A 128 -20.89 7.63 13.26
CA LEU A 128 -19.74 7.03 13.92
C LEU A 128 -18.49 7.14 13.01
N ARG A 129 -17.86 8.31 13.05
CA ARG A 129 -16.64 8.60 12.29
C ARG A 129 -15.53 9.16 13.17
N TRP A 130 -14.29 8.82 12.84
CA TRP A 130 -13.14 9.55 13.36
C TRP A 130 -12.99 10.89 12.65
N THR A 131 -12.38 11.87 13.31
CA THR A 131 -11.99 13.10 12.64
C THR A 131 -10.86 12.81 11.67
N SER A 132 -10.78 13.57 10.58
CA SER A 132 -9.70 13.42 9.60
C SER A 132 -8.31 13.66 10.21
N ALA A 133 -8.23 14.53 11.23
CA ALA A 133 -7.03 14.71 12.04
C ALA A 133 -6.65 13.46 12.84
N ALA A 134 -7.62 12.75 13.44
CA ALA A 134 -7.35 11.49 14.16
C ALA A 134 -6.88 10.38 13.22
N ILE A 135 -7.45 10.30 12.00
CA ILE A 135 -7.03 9.34 10.98
C ILE A 135 -5.59 9.64 10.52
N ALA A 136 -5.28 10.91 10.22
CA ALA A 136 -3.93 11.33 9.87
C ALA A 136 -2.93 11.06 11.00
N ALA A 137 -3.31 11.33 12.26
CA ALA A 137 -2.49 11.04 13.44
C ALA A 137 -2.21 9.54 13.57
N GLY A 138 -3.22 8.68 13.37
CA GLY A 138 -3.08 7.23 13.41
C GLY A 138 -2.03 6.71 12.42
N PHE A 139 -1.96 7.28 11.21
CA PHE A 139 -0.91 6.96 10.25
C PHE A 139 0.45 7.55 10.66
N LEU A 140 0.50 8.85 10.98
CA LEU A 140 1.76 9.57 11.25
C LEU A 140 2.53 9.05 12.46
N PHE A 141 1.83 8.51 13.46
CA PHE A 141 2.42 7.93 14.67
C PHE A 141 2.36 6.40 14.68
N SER A 142 1.97 5.76 13.57
CA SER A 142 2.03 4.31 13.45
C SER A 142 3.49 3.84 13.52
N PRO A 143 3.81 2.81 14.35
CA PRO A 143 5.15 2.25 14.40
C PRO A 143 5.58 1.67 13.05
N PHE A 144 4.63 1.16 12.26
CA PHE A 144 4.90 0.64 10.92
C PHE A 144 5.29 1.74 9.94
N ALA A 145 4.55 2.86 9.91
CA ALA A 145 4.89 3.99 9.05
C ALA A 145 6.25 4.61 9.45
N LEU A 146 6.48 4.80 10.76
CA LEU A 146 7.76 5.28 11.28
C LEU A 146 8.92 4.35 10.90
N ALA A 147 8.77 3.04 11.07
CA ALA A 147 9.79 2.07 10.72
C ALA A 147 10.08 2.06 9.20
N SER A 148 9.05 2.11 8.35
CA SER A 148 9.23 2.15 6.90
C SER A 148 9.89 3.45 6.42
N CYS A 149 9.56 4.59 7.03
CA CYS A 149 10.20 5.88 6.78
C CYS A 149 11.68 5.85 7.19
N MET A 150 11.98 5.34 8.39
CA MET A 150 13.36 5.20 8.88
C MET A 150 14.18 4.23 8.02
N ALA A 151 13.58 3.14 7.55
CA ALA A 151 14.22 2.19 6.63
C ALA A 151 14.37 2.73 5.20
N ARG A 152 13.80 3.90 4.89
CA ARG A 152 13.79 4.52 3.56
C ARG A 152 13.20 3.59 2.49
N SER A 153 12.20 2.81 2.87
CA SER A 153 11.58 1.82 1.97
C SER A 153 10.90 2.54 0.80
N THR A 154 11.24 2.20 -0.43
CA THR A 154 10.65 2.85 -1.62
C THR A 154 9.18 2.47 -1.83
N SER A 155 8.68 1.43 -1.15
CA SER A 155 7.24 1.14 -1.08
C SER A 155 6.42 2.32 -0.56
N THR A 156 7.00 3.20 0.27
CA THR A 156 6.31 4.42 0.76
C THR A 156 5.96 5.40 -0.38
N LEU A 157 6.77 5.46 -1.44
CA LEU A 157 6.49 6.27 -2.64
C LEU A 157 5.27 5.72 -3.39
N THR A 158 5.22 4.40 -3.57
CA THR A 158 4.07 3.71 -4.17
C THR A 158 2.80 3.97 -3.34
N ASN A 159 2.89 3.86 -2.01
CA ASN A 159 1.77 4.08 -1.10
C ASN A 159 1.24 5.52 -1.15
N LEU A 160 2.14 6.51 -1.24
CA LEU A 160 1.77 7.90 -1.47
C LEU A 160 0.97 8.07 -2.78
N CYS A 161 1.43 7.44 -3.86
CA CYS A 161 0.73 7.48 -5.15
C CYS A 161 -0.65 6.81 -5.07
N ILE A 162 -0.78 5.67 -4.36
CA ILE A 162 -2.07 4.99 -4.13
C ILE A 162 -3.03 5.90 -3.34
N LEU A 163 -2.58 6.44 -2.21
CA LEU A 163 -3.41 7.33 -1.38
C LEU A 163 -3.81 8.60 -2.13
N THR A 164 -2.90 9.15 -2.94
CA THR A 164 -3.20 10.29 -3.80
C THR A 164 -4.24 9.91 -4.86
N ALA A 165 -4.14 8.75 -5.50
CA ALA A 165 -5.13 8.28 -6.46
C ALA A 165 -6.51 8.12 -5.81
N ILE A 166 -6.59 7.50 -4.63
CA ILE A 166 -7.85 7.36 -3.87
C ILE A 166 -8.41 8.75 -3.50
N ALA A 167 -7.59 9.64 -2.96
CA ALA A 167 -8.00 11.00 -2.60
C ALA A 167 -8.55 11.75 -3.82
N LYS A 168 -7.83 11.74 -4.95
CA LYS A 168 -8.27 12.43 -6.17
C LYS A 168 -9.51 11.79 -6.79
N ALA A 169 -9.69 10.47 -6.68
CA ALA A 169 -10.94 9.80 -7.03
C ALA A 169 -12.12 10.31 -6.18
N CYS A 170 -11.99 10.35 -4.85
CA CYS A 170 -13.02 10.88 -3.93
C CYS A 170 -13.44 12.32 -4.27
N HIS A 171 -12.51 13.12 -4.79
CA HIS A 171 -12.72 14.51 -5.18
C HIS A 171 -13.12 14.69 -6.65
N GLY A 172 -13.27 13.64 -7.44
CA GLY A 172 -13.65 13.77 -8.86
C GLY A 172 -12.57 14.44 -9.73
N ALA A 173 -11.29 14.34 -9.34
CA ALA A 173 -10.16 14.95 -10.04
C ALA A 173 -9.51 13.94 -11.01
N SER A 174 -10.10 13.81 -12.19
CA SER A 174 -9.79 12.76 -13.19
C SER A 174 -8.31 12.64 -13.55
N VAL A 175 -7.70 13.72 -14.05
CA VAL A 175 -6.31 13.69 -14.55
C VAL A 175 -5.34 13.27 -13.45
N THR A 176 -5.42 13.93 -12.28
CA THR A 176 -4.52 13.63 -11.16
C THR A 176 -4.75 12.24 -10.58
N CYS A 177 -5.98 11.72 -10.60
CA CYS A 177 -6.27 10.35 -10.19
C CYS A 177 -5.57 9.35 -11.12
N VAL A 178 -5.71 9.53 -12.44
CA VAL A 178 -5.10 8.67 -13.45
C VAL A 178 -3.58 8.72 -13.38
N LEU A 179 -2.99 9.91 -13.30
CA LEU A 179 -1.53 10.06 -13.19
C LEU A 179 -0.97 9.45 -11.90
N ALA A 180 -1.64 9.64 -10.76
CA ALA A 180 -1.21 9.04 -9.50
C ALA A 180 -1.32 7.51 -9.52
N LEU A 181 -2.39 6.97 -10.10
CA LEU A 181 -2.56 5.52 -10.25
C LEU A 181 -1.55 4.92 -11.24
N ALA A 182 -1.26 5.61 -12.34
CA ALA A 182 -0.23 5.22 -13.29
C ALA A 182 1.16 5.21 -12.63
N ALA A 183 1.50 6.25 -11.86
CA ALA A 183 2.73 6.29 -11.09
C ALA A 183 2.83 5.14 -10.07
N ALA A 184 1.76 4.86 -9.33
CA ALA A 184 1.72 3.71 -8.42
C ALA A 184 1.93 2.38 -9.17
N SER A 185 1.26 2.20 -10.31
CA SER A 185 1.30 1.00 -11.15
C SER A 185 2.63 0.81 -11.88
N TYR A 186 3.36 1.91 -12.10
CA TYR A 186 4.70 1.92 -12.66
C TYR A 186 5.75 1.54 -11.60
N LEU A 187 5.61 2.05 -10.37
CA LEU A 187 6.52 1.72 -9.25
C LEU A 187 6.31 0.29 -8.73
N SER A 188 5.07 -0.22 -8.77
CA SER A 188 4.68 -1.58 -8.39
C SER A 188 3.54 -2.02 -9.30
N MET A 189 3.43 -3.30 -9.64
CA MET A 189 2.45 -3.75 -10.65
C MET A 189 1.00 -3.78 -10.14
N HIS A 190 0.80 -4.21 -8.89
CA HIS A 190 -0.52 -4.50 -8.32
C HIS A 190 -1.48 -3.31 -8.20
N PRO A 191 -1.03 -2.06 -7.94
CA PRO A 191 -1.92 -0.90 -7.90
C PRO A 191 -2.81 -0.73 -9.13
N ILE A 192 -2.44 -1.27 -10.30
CA ILE A 192 -3.29 -1.24 -11.50
C ILE A 192 -4.66 -1.88 -11.25
N LEU A 193 -4.72 -2.89 -10.38
CA LEU A 193 -5.93 -3.61 -9.98
C LEU A 193 -6.88 -2.76 -9.12
N LEU A 194 -6.46 -1.58 -8.66
CA LEU A 194 -7.34 -0.59 -8.02
C LEU A 194 -8.13 0.23 -9.04
N PHE A 195 -7.81 0.15 -10.34
CA PHE A 195 -8.47 0.96 -11.36
C PHE A 195 -10.00 0.79 -11.38
N PRO A 196 -10.59 -0.42 -11.36
CA PRO A 196 -12.05 -0.57 -11.41
C PRO A 196 -12.80 0.12 -10.26
N PRO A 197 -12.48 -0.10 -8.97
CA PRO A 197 -13.17 0.62 -7.89
C PRO A 197 -12.84 2.12 -7.87
N LEU A 198 -11.63 2.53 -8.24
CA LEU A 198 -11.29 3.96 -8.33
C LEU A 198 -12.04 4.66 -9.46
N LEU A 199 -12.27 4.00 -10.59
CA LEU A 199 -13.05 4.54 -11.70
C LEU A 199 -14.51 4.74 -11.29
N LEU A 200 -15.11 3.78 -10.57
CA LEU A 200 -16.46 3.92 -10.01
C LEU A 200 -16.54 5.08 -9.02
N LEU A 201 -15.59 5.16 -8.09
CA LEU A 201 -15.51 6.23 -7.09
C LEU A 201 -15.34 7.61 -7.74
N LEU A 202 -14.47 7.70 -8.75
CA LEU A 202 -14.24 8.92 -9.52
C LEU A 202 -15.49 9.31 -10.31
N TYR A 203 -16.17 8.36 -10.94
CA TYR A 203 -17.41 8.60 -11.68
C TYR A 203 -18.49 9.17 -10.77
N GLU A 204 -18.72 8.57 -9.61
CA GLU A 204 -19.67 9.07 -8.60
C GLU A 204 -19.33 10.50 -8.17
N ALA A 205 -18.06 10.78 -7.85
CA ALA A 205 -17.64 12.11 -7.45
C ALA A 205 -17.81 13.16 -8.56
N ARG A 206 -17.69 12.76 -9.84
CA ARG A 206 -17.98 13.62 -10.99
C ARG A 206 -19.48 13.86 -11.16
N LEU A 207 -20.32 12.85 -10.92
CA LEU A 207 -21.78 12.98 -10.96
C LEU A 207 -22.29 13.95 -9.89
N ASP A 208 -21.65 14.02 -8.73
CA ASP A 208 -22.04 14.95 -7.66
C ASP A 208 -21.72 16.42 -8.01
N ARG A 209 -20.72 16.65 -8.89
CA ARG A 209 -20.25 18.00 -9.26
C ARG A 209 -20.75 18.50 -10.61
N SER A 210 -21.11 17.61 -11.52
CA SER A 210 -21.48 17.98 -12.89
C SER A 210 -23.00 18.05 -13.07
N LYS A 211 -23.49 19.17 -13.63
CA LYS A 211 -24.91 19.31 -14.01
C LYS A 211 -25.31 18.40 -15.17
N LYS A 212 -24.34 18.04 -16.04
CA LYS A 212 -24.52 17.10 -17.15
C LYS A 212 -23.68 15.85 -16.87
N PRO A 213 -24.30 14.70 -16.54
CA PRO A 213 -23.56 13.49 -16.25
C PRO A 213 -22.85 12.98 -17.51
N PRO A 214 -21.55 12.62 -17.45
CA PRO A 214 -20.89 11.99 -18.57
C PRO A 214 -21.48 10.59 -18.80
N SER A 215 -21.54 10.16 -20.06
CA SER A 215 -21.99 8.79 -20.35
C SER A 215 -21.00 7.78 -19.74
N PRO A 216 -21.47 6.72 -19.07
CA PRO A 216 -20.59 5.75 -18.41
C PRO A 216 -19.56 5.13 -19.35
N LEU A 217 -19.97 4.83 -20.59
CA LEU A 217 -19.09 4.24 -21.61
C LEU A 217 -17.98 5.19 -22.01
N VAL A 218 -18.29 6.44 -22.37
CA VAL A 218 -17.27 7.44 -22.74
C VAL A 218 -16.37 7.75 -21.55
N PHE A 219 -16.93 7.82 -20.34
CA PHE A 219 -16.13 8.03 -19.15
C PHE A 219 -15.12 6.90 -18.94
N THR A 220 -15.59 5.65 -19.05
CA THR A 220 -14.74 4.47 -18.90
C THR A 220 -13.65 4.43 -19.97
N THR A 221 -14.01 4.59 -21.24
CA THR A 221 -13.03 4.53 -22.34
C THR A 221 -11.97 5.61 -22.23
N LEU A 222 -12.35 6.86 -21.91
CA LEU A 222 -11.41 7.96 -21.75
C LEU A 222 -10.43 7.74 -20.61
N HIS A 223 -10.89 7.24 -19.45
CA HIS A 223 -10.01 7.03 -18.30
C HIS A 223 -9.14 5.79 -18.46
N THR A 224 -9.65 4.73 -19.10
CA THR A 224 -8.84 3.56 -19.47
C THR A 224 -7.74 3.96 -20.44
N LEU A 225 -8.07 4.71 -21.50
CA LEU A 225 -7.07 5.20 -22.44
C LEU A 225 -6.07 6.14 -21.76
N GLY A 226 -6.54 7.05 -20.90
CA GLY A 226 -5.67 7.93 -20.12
C GLY A 226 -4.69 7.16 -19.23
N LEU A 227 -5.14 6.08 -18.60
CA LEU A 227 -4.27 5.22 -17.78
C LEU A 227 -3.23 4.49 -18.65
N LEU A 228 -3.64 3.92 -19.78
CA LEU A 228 -2.72 3.27 -20.72
C LEU A 228 -1.67 4.23 -21.26
N ILE A 229 -2.08 5.45 -21.64
CA ILE A 229 -1.17 6.50 -22.10
C ILE A 229 -0.20 6.90 -20.99
N ALA A 230 -0.68 7.11 -19.76
CA ALA A 230 0.17 7.52 -18.65
C ALA A 230 1.19 6.43 -18.27
N CYS A 231 0.77 5.17 -18.19
CA CYS A 231 1.69 4.04 -17.96
C CYS A 231 2.68 3.89 -19.13
N GLY A 232 2.21 3.95 -20.37
CA GLY A 232 3.03 3.89 -21.57
C GLY A 232 4.06 5.02 -21.63
N ALA A 233 3.71 6.24 -21.21
CA ALA A 233 4.61 7.37 -21.13
C ALA A 233 5.71 7.16 -20.08
N LEU A 234 5.39 6.61 -18.90
CA LEU A 234 6.39 6.31 -17.86
C LEU A 234 7.36 5.20 -18.30
N LEU A 235 6.83 4.15 -18.94
CA LEU A 235 7.64 3.07 -19.52
C LEU A 235 8.50 3.57 -20.68
N GLY A 236 7.93 4.38 -21.58
CA GLY A 236 8.65 5.00 -22.69
C GLY A 236 9.75 5.94 -22.21
N ALA A 237 9.49 6.78 -21.21
CA ALA A 237 10.50 7.64 -20.59
C ALA A 237 11.64 6.81 -19.97
N SER A 238 11.33 5.66 -19.39
CA SER A 238 12.33 4.73 -18.85
C SER A 238 13.19 4.10 -19.96
N ALA A 239 12.56 3.69 -21.07
CA ALA A 239 13.26 3.15 -22.22
C ALA A 239 14.17 4.19 -22.88
N LEU A 240 13.71 5.45 -22.99
CA LEU A 240 14.52 6.57 -23.47
C LEU A 240 15.69 6.88 -22.52
N LEU A 241 15.47 6.83 -21.21
CA LEU A 241 16.50 7.07 -20.19
C LEU A 241 17.64 6.04 -20.26
N LEU A 242 17.30 4.77 -20.46
CA LEU A 242 18.26 3.66 -20.45
C LEU A 242 18.73 3.22 -21.84
N GLY A 243 18.12 3.74 -22.91
CA GLY A 243 18.35 3.28 -24.28
C GLY A 243 17.93 1.83 -24.54
N SER A 244 17.15 1.20 -23.65
CA SER A 244 16.75 -0.21 -23.76
C SER A 244 15.46 -0.52 -23.00
N TRP A 245 14.83 -1.65 -23.35
CA TRP A 245 13.64 -2.18 -22.66
C TRP A 245 13.97 -3.28 -21.65
N ASN A 246 15.25 -3.61 -21.46
CA ASN A 246 15.70 -4.70 -20.58
C ASN A 246 15.26 -4.52 -19.12
N PHE A 247 15.02 -3.28 -18.70
CA PHE A 247 14.48 -2.99 -17.36
C PHE A 247 13.11 -3.63 -17.11
N LEU A 248 12.34 -3.96 -18.15
CA LEU A 248 11.02 -4.60 -18.00
C LEU A 248 11.15 -5.96 -17.30
N GLU A 249 12.09 -6.79 -17.77
CA GLU A 249 12.38 -8.08 -17.16
C GLU A 249 12.95 -7.90 -15.75
N ALA A 250 13.92 -7.01 -15.60
CA ALA A 250 14.59 -6.80 -14.33
C ALA A 250 13.72 -6.15 -13.23
N THR A 251 12.68 -5.39 -13.60
CA THR A 251 11.77 -4.68 -12.66
C THR A 251 10.45 -5.40 -12.47
N TYR A 252 9.83 -5.85 -13.56
CA TYR A 252 8.49 -6.46 -13.56
C TYR A 252 8.57 -7.97 -13.72
N GLY A 253 9.48 -8.49 -14.54
CA GLY A 253 9.75 -9.92 -14.69
C GLY A 253 10.14 -10.56 -13.35
N VAL A 254 11.00 -9.92 -12.56
CA VAL A 254 11.38 -10.40 -11.21
C VAL A 254 10.18 -10.51 -10.25
N ARG A 255 9.15 -9.69 -10.43
CA ARG A 255 7.91 -9.80 -9.66
C ARG A 255 7.04 -10.95 -10.15
N LEU A 256 6.90 -11.09 -11.46
CA LEU A 256 6.07 -12.13 -12.08
C LEU A 256 6.64 -13.53 -11.87
N LEU A 257 7.94 -13.68 -12.07
CA LEU A 257 8.65 -14.95 -12.07
C LEU A 257 9.24 -15.33 -10.72
N LEU A 258 9.27 -14.40 -9.75
CA LEU A 258 9.81 -14.61 -8.39
C LEU A 258 11.19 -15.32 -8.34
N PRO A 259 12.21 -14.90 -9.10
CA PRO A 259 13.51 -15.57 -9.08
C PRO A 259 14.28 -15.33 -7.77
N ASP A 260 14.02 -14.21 -7.08
CA ASP A 260 14.61 -13.88 -5.78
C ASP A 260 13.67 -14.36 -4.66
N LEU A 261 14.08 -15.40 -3.92
CA LEU A 261 13.33 -15.95 -2.79
C LEU A 261 13.79 -15.39 -1.44
N THR A 262 14.42 -14.22 -1.42
CA THR A 262 14.82 -13.55 -0.19
C THR A 262 13.62 -13.46 0.77
N PRO A 263 13.79 -13.89 2.04
CA PRO A 263 12.72 -13.84 3.02
C PRO A 263 12.10 -12.45 3.14
N ASN A 264 10.79 -12.41 3.37
CA ASN A 264 10.03 -11.20 3.62
C ASN A 264 8.77 -11.55 4.44
N VAL A 265 7.88 -10.60 4.68
CA VAL A 265 6.65 -10.85 5.48
C VAL A 265 5.55 -11.59 4.72
N GLY A 266 5.76 -11.84 3.42
CA GLY A 266 4.78 -12.45 2.52
C GLY A 266 4.80 -13.97 2.50
N LEU A 267 3.80 -14.52 1.82
CA LEU A 267 3.53 -15.96 1.76
C LEU A 267 4.38 -16.69 0.72
N TRP A 268 4.88 -15.98 -0.29
CA TRP A 268 5.43 -16.59 -1.51
C TRP A 268 6.83 -17.17 -1.30
N TRP A 269 7.74 -16.43 -0.66
CA TRP A 269 9.16 -16.78 -0.65
C TRP A 269 9.43 -18.20 -0.13
N TYR A 270 8.80 -18.59 0.98
CA TYR A 270 9.01 -19.91 1.59
C TYR A 270 8.26 -20.99 0.81
N PHE A 271 7.01 -20.73 0.41
CA PHE A 271 6.22 -21.67 -0.40
C PHE A 271 6.93 -22.06 -1.70
N PHE A 272 7.51 -21.08 -2.41
CA PHE A 272 8.28 -21.32 -3.63
C PHE A 272 9.70 -21.83 -3.37
N THR A 273 10.24 -21.70 -2.15
CA THR A 273 11.49 -22.37 -1.75
C THR A 273 11.30 -23.88 -1.62
N GLU A 274 10.14 -24.33 -1.13
CA GLU A 274 9.82 -25.76 -0.98
C GLU A 274 9.21 -26.39 -2.25
N MET A 275 8.92 -25.60 -3.27
CA MET A 275 8.25 -26.05 -4.49
C MET A 275 9.20 -26.79 -5.43
N PHE A 276 8.77 -27.94 -5.96
CA PHE A 276 9.50 -28.59 -7.05
C PHE A 276 9.39 -27.79 -8.35
N ASP A 277 10.49 -27.71 -9.10
CA ASP A 277 10.57 -26.93 -10.34
C ASP A 277 9.47 -27.26 -11.35
N SER A 278 9.10 -28.55 -11.48
CA SER A 278 8.05 -29.01 -12.41
C SER A 278 6.67 -28.40 -12.16
N PHE A 279 6.39 -27.92 -10.93
CA PHE A 279 5.10 -27.30 -10.58
C PHE A 279 5.18 -25.77 -10.43
N ARG A 280 6.39 -25.20 -10.53
CA ARG A 280 6.64 -23.79 -10.21
C ARG A 280 5.79 -22.84 -11.04
N ASP A 281 5.80 -22.99 -12.36
CA ASP A 281 5.05 -22.11 -13.27
C ASP A 281 3.54 -22.21 -13.07
N PHE A 282 3.04 -23.41 -12.79
CA PHE A 282 1.63 -23.63 -12.48
C PHE A 282 1.22 -22.85 -11.21
N PHE A 283 1.98 -22.98 -10.12
CA PHE A 283 1.65 -22.29 -8.87
C PHE A 283 1.87 -20.78 -8.95
N LEU A 284 2.84 -20.29 -9.73
CA LEU A 284 2.94 -18.86 -10.05
C LEU A 284 1.64 -18.36 -10.67
N GLY A 285 1.13 -19.07 -11.69
CA GLY A 285 -0.16 -18.75 -12.33
C GLY A 285 -1.33 -18.74 -11.34
N VAL A 286 -1.41 -19.75 -10.46
CA VAL A 286 -2.47 -19.85 -9.44
C VAL A 286 -2.42 -18.68 -8.46
N PHE A 287 -1.24 -18.34 -7.94
CA PHE A 287 -1.10 -17.25 -6.97
C PHE A 287 -1.43 -15.88 -7.60
N TRP A 288 -0.99 -15.64 -8.84
CA TRP A 288 -1.35 -14.43 -9.58
C TRP A 288 -2.84 -14.33 -9.86
N LEU A 289 -3.46 -15.42 -10.32
CA LEU A 289 -4.90 -15.49 -10.57
C LEU A 289 -5.68 -15.25 -9.27
N HIS A 290 -5.22 -15.82 -8.15
CA HIS A 290 -5.84 -15.64 -6.84
C HIS A 290 -5.92 -14.14 -6.47
N VAL A 291 -4.80 -13.41 -6.53
CA VAL A 291 -4.77 -11.96 -6.25
C VAL A 291 -5.66 -11.18 -7.22
N ALA A 292 -5.56 -11.45 -8.51
CA ALA A 292 -6.30 -10.73 -9.54
C ALA A 292 -7.82 -10.97 -9.48
N SER A 293 -8.24 -12.16 -9.04
CA SER A 293 -9.66 -12.54 -8.98
C SER A 293 -10.50 -11.69 -8.02
N TYR A 294 -9.89 -11.14 -6.97
CA TYR A 294 -10.60 -10.33 -5.97
C TYR A 294 -11.12 -9.01 -6.54
N THR A 295 -10.39 -8.38 -7.48
CA THR A 295 -10.78 -7.09 -8.05
C THR A 295 -12.16 -7.10 -8.70
N PRO A 296 -12.46 -7.95 -9.70
CA PRO A 296 -13.79 -7.98 -10.30
C PRO A 296 -14.85 -8.43 -9.29
N GLY A 297 -14.57 -9.47 -8.48
CA GLY A 297 -15.53 -10.00 -7.51
C GLY A 297 -15.99 -8.95 -6.49
N LEU A 298 -15.04 -8.26 -5.85
CA LEU A 298 -15.34 -7.22 -4.87
C LEU A 298 -15.95 -5.97 -5.51
N THR A 299 -15.44 -5.54 -6.67
CA THR A 299 -15.95 -4.34 -7.35
C THR A 299 -17.40 -4.53 -7.79
N LEU A 300 -17.77 -5.71 -8.27
CA LEU A 300 -19.16 -6.02 -8.65
C LEU A 300 -20.06 -6.17 -7.41
N ARG A 301 -19.63 -6.93 -6.39
CA ARG A 301 -20.46 -7.19 -5.21
C ARG A 301 -20.69 -5.95 -4.35
N LEU A 302 -19.65 -5.13 -4.16
CA LEU A 302 -19.66 -3.95 -3.29
C LEU A 302 -19.59 -2.66 -4.10
N GLN A 303 -20.17 -2.67 -5.31
CA GLN A 303 -20.18 -1.51 -6.21
C GLN A 303 -20.79 -0.25 -5.59
N LYS A 304 -21.66 -0.38 -4.56
CA LYS A 304 -22.26 0.77 -3.85
C LYS A 304 -21.25 1.46 -2.91
N GLN A 305 -20.16 0.78 -2.56
CA GLN A 305 -19.13 1.22 -1.61
C GLN A 305 -17.71 1.12 -2.22
N PRO A 306 -17.43 1.81 -3.36
CA PRO A 306 -16.19 1.61 -4.10
C PRO A 306 -14.92 2.02 -3.33
N LEU A 307 -15.01 2.98 -2.40
CA LEU A 307 -13.90 3.35 -1.51
C LEU A 307 -13.52 2.21 -0.56
N PHE A 308 -14.51 1.46 -0.05
CA PHE A 308 -14.28 0.29 0.79
C PHE A 308 -13.63 -0.85 -0.01
N VAL A 309 -14.04 -1.04 -1.26
CA VAL A 309 -13.39 -2.00 -2.17
C VAL A 309 -11.92 -1.64 -2.39
N ALA A 310 -11.61 -0.37 -2.70
CA ALA A 310 -10.24 0.08 -2.89
C ALA A 310 -9.37 -0.16 -1.64
N ALA A 311 -9.88 0.18 -0.44
CA ALA A 311 -9.20 -0.09 0.82
C ALA A 311 -8.99 -1.60 1.06
N THR A 312 -10.01 -2.41 0.82
CA THR A 312 -9.92 -3.88 0.98
C THR A 312 -8.87 -4.50 0.06
N LEU A 313 -8.79 -4.04 -1.19
CA LEU A 313 -7.78 -4.51 -2.14
C LEU A 313 -6.35 -4.18 -1.68
N THR A 314 -6.11 -3.03 -1.02
CA THR A 314 -4.79 -2.77 -0.43
C THR A 314 -4.41 -3.78 0.66
N GLY A 315 -5.38 -4.28 1.44
CA GLY A 315 -5.18 -5.35 2.40
C GLY A 315 -4.89 -6.69 1.74
N ILE A 316 -5.63 -7.04 0.69
CA ILE A 316 -5.37 -8.22 -0.13
C ILE A 316 -3.95 -8.16 -0.72
N PHE A 317 -3.50 -6.99 -1.19
CA PHE A 317 -2.14 -6.86 -1.71
C PHE A 317 -1.08 -7.02 -0.61
N ALA A 318 -1.32 -6.49 0.58
CA ALA A 318 -0.40 -6.66 1.70
C ALA A 318 -0.24 -8.12 2.15
N ILE A 319 -1.22 -8.99 1.86
CA ILE A 319 -1.21 -10.41 2.22
C ILE A 319 -0.65 -11.28 1.08
N PHE A 320 -1.14 -11.07 -0.14
CA PHE A 320 -1.03 -12.06 -1.22
C PHE A 320 -0.07 -11.66 -2.35
N THR A 321 0.61 -10.52 -2.27
CA THR A 321 1.65 -10.18 -3.28
C THR A 321 2.97 -10.92 -3.01
N PRO A 322 3.89 -11.02 -4.00
CA PRO A 322 5.14 -11.76 -3.86
C PRO A 322 6.16 -11.15 -2.90
N TYR A 323 6.24 -9.81 -2.82
CA TYR A 323 7.23 -9.09 -2.01
C TYR A 323 6.60 -8.01 -1.12
N PRO A 324 5.60 -8.35 -0.29
CA PRO A 324 4.98 -7.39 0.61
C PRO A 324 5.98 -7.00 1.70
N SER A 325 5.80 -5.78 2.19
CA SER A 325 6.56 -5.20 3.27
C SER A 325 5.61 -4.66 4.35
N VAL A 326 6.16 -4.33 5.51
CA VAL A 326 5.42 -3.63 6.57
C VAL A 326 4.85 -2.29 6.09
N ALA A 327 5.44 -1.66 5.06
CA ALA A 327 4.88 -0.44 4.46
C ALA A 327 3.51 -0.70 3.80
N ASP A 328 3.34 -1.85 3.14
CA ASP A 328 2.08 -2.22 2.47
C ASP A 328 0.98 -2.50 3.50
N ALA A 329 1.33 -3.17 4.61
CA ALA A 329 0.41 -3.34 5.73
C ALA A 329 0.07 -1.99 6.41
N ALA A 330 1.04 -1.08 6.55
CA ALA A 330 0.82 0.25 7.10
C ALA A 330 -0.20 1.04 6.25
N LEU A 331 -0.13 0.93 4.92
CA LEU A 331 -1.12 1.51 4.01
C LEU A 331 -2.52 0.98 4.31
N TYR A 332 -2.71 -0.34 4.33
CA TYR A 332 -4.02 -0.93 4.60
C TYR A 332 -4.56 -0.54 5.98
N ILE A 333 -3.76 -0.72 7.03
CA ILE A 333 -4.15 -0.39 8.42
C ILE A 333 -4.50 1.10 8.56
N SER A 334 -3.86 1.99 7.79
CA SER A 334 -4.19 3.42 7.81
C SER A 334 -5.56 3.76 7.19
N LEU A 335 -6.05 2.92 6.28
CA LEU A 335 -7.36 3.08 5.64
C LEU A 335 -8.49 2.51 6.48
N VAL A 336 -8.24 1.48 7.30
CA VAL A 336 -9.26 0.84 8.16
C VAL A 336 -10.03 1.84 9.06
N PRO A 337 -9.38 2.81 9.73
CA PRO A 337 -10.08 3.84 10.52
C PRO A 337 -11.09 4.70 9.76
N LEU A 338 -11.01 4.81 8.42
CA LEU A 338 -12.04 5.50 7.62
C LEU A 338 -13.42 4.85 7.80
N PHE A 339 -13.46 3.56 8.12
CA PHE A 339 -14.66 2.75 8.25
C PHE A 339 -15.06 2.52 9.71
N ARG A 340 -14.85 3.51 10.58
CA ARG A 340 -15.20 3.42 12.02
C ARG A 340 -16.65 3.00 12.29
N HIS A 341 -17.57 3.28 11.38
CA HIS A 341 -18.97 2.87 11.43
C HIS A 341 -19.15 1.34 11.34
N LEU A 342 -18.19 0.61 10.77
CA LEU A 342 -18.18 -0.85 10.69
C LEU A 342 -17.65 -1.53 11.96
N PHE A 343 -16.86 -0.84 12.78
CA PHE A 343 -16.20 -1.47 13.94
C PHE A 343 -17.17 -2.14 14.93
N PRO A 344 -18.38 -1.59 15.21
CA PRO A 344 -19.35 -2.27 16.08
C PRO A 344 -19.86 -3.60 15.51
N LEU A 345 -19.71 -3.83 14.20
CA LEU A 345 -20.14 -5.05 13.51
C LEU A 345 -19.01 -6.07 13.34
N MET A 346 -17.77 -5.68 13.67
CA MET A 346 -16.60 -6.54 13.68
C MET A 346 -16.53 -7.33 14.99
N ARG A 347 -16.29 -8.63 14.91
CA ARG A 347 -16.25 -9.56 16.06
C ARG A 347 -14.84 -9.96 16.47
N TYR A 348 -13.90 -9.96 15.53
CA TYR A 348 -12.56 -10.54 15.72
C TYR A 348 -11.47 -9.48 15.87
N THR A 349 -11.84 -8.23 16.16
CA THR A 349 -10.90 -7.10 16.30
C THR A 349 -9.80 -7.36 17.33
N PHE A 350 -10.13 -7.97 18.48
CA PHE A 350 -9.14 -8.33 19.50
C PHE A 350 -8.15 -9.38 18.98
N LEU A 351 -8.65 -10.47 18.41
CA LEU A 351 -7.83 -11.55 17.86
C LEU A 351 -6.90 -11.02 16.76
N ALA A 352 -7.44 -10.25 15.81
CA ALA A 352 -6.66 -9.65 14.74
C ALA A 352 -5.54 -8.74 15.27
N SER A 353 -5.87 -7.84 16.20
CA SER A 353 -4.91 -6.90 16.78
C SER A 353 -3.82 -7.63 17.58
N ALA A 354 -4.21 -8.64 18.38
CA ALA A 354 -3.29 -9.47 19.14
C ALA A 354 -2.34 -10.24 18.23
N SER A 355 -2.83 -10.84 17.13
CA SER A 355 -2.00 -11.55 16.16
C SER A 355 -0.98 -10.63 15.47
N ILE A 356 -1.38 -9.42 15.07
CA ILE A 356 -0.47 -8.44 14.46
C ILE A 356 0.60 -7.98 15.46
N LEU A 357 0.22 -7.70 16.71
CA LEU A 357 1.19 -7.32 17.75
C LEU A 357 2.15 -8.48 18.04
N TYR A 358 1.63 -9.69 18.24
CA TYR A 358 2.42 -10.89 18.46
C TYR A 358 3.44 -11.12 17.34
N ALA A 359 3.00 -11.03 16.08
CA ALA A 359 3.88 -11.15 14.92
C ALA A 359 4.92 -10.02 14.83
N SER A 360 4.54 -8.78 15.19
CA SER A 360 5.46 -7.64 15.17
C SER A 360 6.57 -7.75 16.22
N PHE A 361 6.28 -8.32 17.39
CA PHE A 361 7.26 -8.53 18.45
C PHE A 361 8.17 -9.73 18.17
N LEU A 362 7.60 -10.88 17.77
CA LEU A 362 8.38 -12.11 17.59
C LEU A 362 9.04 -12.23 16.22
N GLY A 363 8.52 -11.57 15.18
CA GLY A 363 9.09 -11.58 13.82
C GLY A 363 10.59 -11.31 13.80
N PRO A 364 11.03 -10.15 14.30
CA PRO A 364 12.45 -9.81 14.33
C PRO A 364 13.29 -10.76 15.18
N ALA A 365 12.72 -11.30 16.26
CA ALA A 365 13.40 -12.26 17.13
C ALA A 365 13.62 -13.59 16.43
N PHE A 366 12.59 -14.14 15.76
CA PHE A 366 12.70 -15.40 15.02
C PHE A 366 13.61 -15.27 13.81
N TYR A 367 13.57 -14.14 13.10
CA TYR A 367 14.56 -13.86 12.06
C TYR A 367 15.98 -13.83 12.62
N HIS A 368 16.19 -13.20 13.78
CA HIS A 368 17.50 -13.15 14.42
C HIS A 368 18.00 -14.54 14.85
N LEU A 369 17.14 -15.34 15.48
CA LEU A 369 17.48 -16.69 15.92
C LEU A 369 17.88 -17.59 14.75
N TRP A 370 17.22 -17.43 13.61
CA TRP A 370 17.54 -18.16 12.40
C TRP A 370 18.83 -17.67 11.74
N VAL A 371 18.92 -16.38 11.39
CA VAL A 371 20.01 -15.87 10.54
C VAL A 371 21.30 -15.60 11.29
N TYR A 372 21.22 -15.12 12.53
CA TYR A 372 22.40 -14.65 13.28
C TYR A 372 22.80 -15.56 14.43
N ALA A 373 21.83 -16.06 15.21
CA ALA A 373 22.14 -16.91 16.35
C ALA A 373 22.33 -18.40 15.99
N GLY A 374 21.79 -18.85 14.84
CA GLY A 374 21.83 -20.25 14.39
C GLY A 374 21.05 -21.22 15.28
N SER A 375 20.28 -20.72 16.25
CA SER A 375 19.48 -21.52 17.19
C SER A 375 18.03 -21.73 16.73
N GLY A 376 17.68 -21.23 15.54
CA GLY A 376 16.39 -21.42 14.89
C GLY A 376 16.53 -21.74 13.40
N ASN A 377 15.44 -22.12 12.76
CA ASN A 377 15.40 -22.40 11.33
C ASN A 377 14.40 -21.48 10.60
N ALA A 378 14.40 -21.54 9.26
CA ALA A 378 13.53 -20.76 8.40
C ALA A 378 12.05 -20.89 8.75
N ASN A 379 11.63 -22.07 9.21
CA ASN A 379 10.25 -22.40 9.51
C ASN A 379 9.72 -21.57 10.68
N PHE A 380 10.55 -21.21 11.66
CA PHE A 380 10.14 -20.30 12.74
C PHE A 380 9.80 -18.91 12.20
N PHE A 381 10.65 -18.36 11.35
CA PHE A 381 10.37 -17.07 10.72
C PHE A 381 9.15 -17.15 9.79
N TYR A 382 9.03 -18.22 9.01
CA TYR A 382 7.86 -18.39 8.14
C TYR A 382 6.56 -18.55 8.95
N ALA A 383 6.56 -19.32 10.04
CA ALA A 383 5.40 -19.50 10.91
C ALA A 383 4.90 -18.16 11.47
N ILE A 384 5.79 -17.26 11.89
CA ILE A 384 5.37 -15.94 12.38
C ILE A 384 4.88 -15.02 11.25
N THR A 385 5.39 -15.17 10.02
CA THR A 385 4.83 -14.47 8.85
C THR A 385 3.44 -15.01 8.44
N LEU A 386 3.15 -16.29 8.70
CA LEU A 386 1.79 -16.83 8.57
C LEU A 386 0.85 -16.21 9.61
N VAL A 387 1.30 -16.02 10.85
CA VAL A 387 0.49 -15.33 11.88
C VAL A 387 0.27 -13.85 11.53
N TRP A 388 1.28 -13.17 10.99
CA TRP A 388 1.14 -11.81 10.45
C TRP A 388 0.06 -11.75 9.36
N SER A 389 0.15 -12.64 8.38
CA SER A 389 -0.78 -12.74 7.26
C SER A 389 -2.19 -13.09 7.74
N LEU A 390 -2.32 -14.03 8.68
CA LEU A 390 -3.59 -14.39 9.32
C LEU A 390 -4.22 -13.19 10.03
N GLY A 391 -3.43 -12.40 10.78
CA GLY A 391 -3.89 -11.17 11.42
C GLY A 391 -4.50 -10.21 10.40
N LEU A 392 -3.81 -9.94 9.29
CA LEU A 392 -4.31 -9.10 8.21
C LEU A 392 -5.55 -9.69 7.54
N SER A 393 -5.57 -11.00 7.27
CA SER A 393 -6.72 -11.71 6.69
C SER A 393 -7.96 -11.63 7.58
N ILE A 394 -7.81 -11.68 8.90
CA ILE A 394 -8.93 -11.52 9.85
C ILE A 394 -9.48 -10.09 9.76
N ILE A 395 -8.62 -9.06 9.69
CA ILE A 395 -9.09 -7.66 9.53
C ILE A 395 -9.87 -7.52 8.20
N VAL A 396 -9.32 -8.05 7.10
CA VAL A 396 -9.97 -8.03 5.77
C VAL A 396 -11.31 -8.76 5.80
N GLY A 397 -11.32 -10.01 6.27
CA GLY A 397 -12.52 -10.84 6.30
C GLY A 397 -13.61 -10.30 7.23
N ASP A 398 -13.24 -9.85 8.42
CA ASP A 398 -14.21 -9.34 9.40
C ASP A 398 -14.74 -7.96 9.01
N SER A 399 -13.92 -7.10 8.39
CA SER A 399 -14.39 -5.83 7.82
C SER A 399 -15.30 -6.05 6.61
N LEU A 400 -15.01 -7.03 5.73
CA LEU A 400 -15.90 -7.42 4.63
C LEU A 400 -17.26 -7.89 5.14
N TYR A 401 -17.27 -8.77 6.15
CA TYR A 401 -18.51 -9.17 6.80
C TYR A 401 -19.26 -7.97 7.37
N ALA A 402 -18.56 -7.08 8.08
CA ALA A 402 -19.17 -5.89 8.67
C ALA A 402 -19.77 -4.96 7.61
N ALA A 403 -19.11 -4.77 6.47
CA ALA A 403 -19.64 -3.96 5.36
C ALA A 403 -20.91 -4.58 4.75
N LEU A 404 -20.93 -5.90 4.54
CA LEU A 404 -22.10 -6.62 4.05
C LEU A 404 -23.25 -6.58 5.05
N ARG A 405 -22.93 -6.67 6.35
CA ARG A 405 -23.91 -6.54 7.43
C ARG A 405 -24.49 -5.13 7.49
N ASP A 406 -23.68 -4.10 7.27
CA ASP A 406 -24.14 -2.73 7.24
C ASP A 406 -25.04 -2.45 6.02
N GLU A 407 -24.76 -3.04 4.85
CA GLU A 407 -25.68 -3.01 3.70
C GLU A 407 -27.04 -3.64 4.05
N LEU A 408 -27.01 -4.82 4.69
CA LEU A 408 -28.22 -5.51 5.11
C LEU A 408 -29.02 -4.69 6.13
N ASP A 409 -28.37 -4.03 7.08
CA ASP A 409 -29.05 -3.19 8.07
C ASP A 409 -29.73 -1.96 7.44
N VAL A 410 -29.18 -1.43 6.35
CA VAL A 410 -29.80 -0.33 5.59
C VAL A 410 -30.96 -0.83 4.74
N GLU A 411 -30.82 -2.00 4.10
CA GLU A 411 -31.89 -2.61 3.28
C GLU A 411 -33.03 -3.19 4.13
N ARG A 412 -32.74 -3.66 5.34
CA ARG A 412 -33.68 -4.29 6.29
C ARG A 412 -33.47 -3.78 7.72
N PRO A 413 -33.99 -2.59 8.06
CA PRO A 413 -33.82 -1.98 9.38
C PRO A 413 -34.32 -2.85 10.53
N GLU A 414 -35.31 -3.71 10.30
CA GLU A 414 -35.88 -4.65 11.28
C GLU A 414 -34.89 -5.76 11.74
N LEU A 415 -33.77 -5.91 11.04
CA LEU A 415 -32.72 -6.88 11.37
C LEU A 415 -31.56 -6.27 12.17
N ARG A 416 -31.52 -4.95 12.40
CA ARG A 416 -30.34 -4.22 12.92
C ARG A 416 -29.81 -4.75 14.25
N ASP A 417 -30.70 -5.16 15.15
CA ASP A 417 -30.36 -5.63 16.50
C ASP A 417 -30.51 -7.15 16.65
N LYS A 418 -30.73 -7.86 15.55
CA LYS A 418 -30.87 -9.32 15.55
C LYS A 418 -29.53 -9.97 15.22
N ASP A 419 -29.25 -11.10 15.85
CA ASP A 419 -28.14 -11.95 15.45
C ASP A 419 -28.46 -12.62 14.11
N VAL A 420 -27.80 -12.14 13.04
CA VAL A 420 -27.84 -12.80 11.74
C VAL A 420 -26.72 -13.83 11.71
N LYS A 421 -27.08 -15.12 11.68
CA LYS A 421 -26.11 -16.22 11.57
C LYS A 421 -25.26 -16.01 10.32
N ARG A 422 -23.93 -16.11 10.49
CA ARG A 422 -22.99 -16.25 9.37
C ARG A 422 -23.22 -17.64 8.78
N ILE A 423 -23.60 -17.72 7.50
CA ILE A 423 -23.58 -18.98 6.74
C ILE A 423 -22.16 -19.20 6.27
#